data_AF-A0A9Q0SNP0-F1
#
_entry.id   AF-A0A9Q0SNP0-F1
#
_cell.length_a   1.000
_cell.length_b   1.000
_cell.length_c   1.000
_cell.angle_alpha   90.00
_cell.angle_beta   90.00
_cell.angle_gamma   90.00
#
_symmetry.space_group_name_H-M   'P 1'
#
loop_
_entity.id
_entity.type
_entity.pdbx_description
1 polymer ?
#
loop_
_entity_poly.entity_id
_entity_poly.type
_entity_poly.pdbx_seq_one_letter_code
_entity_poly.pdbx_strand_id
1 'polypeptide(L)'
;MDNTGKEKIEAIFLDMHGITEAQWNMKAFSKMYKLRLLKINNVQLFDGPEDLSNKLRFLEWHFYPSKSLQACLQVDLLVELHMPNSSIEQLWNGHKRAFSLKIIDLSNSLSLVRTPDFTSIPNLESVSFLKVVQVCMRSTHHLDIIRSFNM
;
A
#
# COMPACT_ATOMS: atom_id res chain seq x y z
N MET A 1 -14.75 -18.63 -24.03
CA MET A 1 -13.52 -18.91 -23.26
C MET A 1 -13.81 -18.60 -21.81
N ASP A 2 -13.74 -19.62 -20.97
CA ASP A 2 -14.13 -19.56 -19.56
C ASP A 2 -13.08 -18.77 -18.75
N ASN A 3 -13.53 -17.77 -17.98
CA ASN A 3 -12.69 -16.92 -17.12
C ASN A 3 -12.55 -17.50 -15.69
N THR A 4 -13.12 -18.67 -15.39
CA THR A 4 -13.14 -19.30 -14.04
C THR A 4 -11.77 -19.43 -13.37
N GLY A 5 -10.68 -19.47 -14.13
CA GLY A 5 -9.32 -19.55 -13.57
C GLY A 5 -8.85 -18.29 -12.83
N LYS A 6 -9.27 -17.10 -13.29
CA LYS A 6 -8.80 -15.81 -12.72
C LYS A 6 -9.46 -15.49 -11.38
N GLU A 7 -10.64 -16.06 -11.14
CA GLU A 7 -11.41 -15.90 -9.90
C GLU A 7 -10.85 -16.67 -8.71
N LYS A 8 -9.83 -17.51 -8.91
CA LYS A 8 -9.17 -18.30 -7.86
C LYS A 8 -7.81 -17.74 -7.43
N ILE A 9 -7.33 -16.66 -8.07
CA ILE A 9 -6.02 -16.10 -7.76
C ILE A 9 -6.09 -15.41 -6.39
N GLU A 10 -5.33 -15.94 -5.42
CA GLU A 10 -5.22 -15.39 -4.08
C GLU A 10 -3.87 -14.71 -3.80
N ALA A 11 -2.84 -15.03 -4.59
CA ALA A 11 -1.51 -14.47 -4.41
C ALA A 11 -0.84 -14.21 -5.77
N ILE A 12 -0.19 -13.06 -5.87
CA ILE A 12 0.69 -12.71 -6.99
C ILE A 12 2.02 -12.25 -6.39
N PHE A 13 3.10 -12.85 -6.88
CA PHE A 13 4.47 -12.47 -6.58
C PHE A 13 5.20 -12.23 -7.89
N LEU A 14 5.74 -11.03 -8.05
CA LEU A 14 6.67 -10.72 -9.12
C LEU A 14 7.86 -9.97 -8.53
N ASP A 15 9.05 -10.51 -8.79
CA ASP A 15 10.30 -9.93 -8.35
C ASP A 15 11.30 -9.98 -9.49
N MET A 16 11.75 -8.80 -9.90
CA MET A 16 12.71 -8.63 -10.99
C MET A 16 14.08 -8.33 -10.41
N HIS A 17 15.12 -8.95 -10.96
CA HIS A 17 16.51 -8.75 -10.52
C HIS A 17 16.99 -7.29 -10.68
N GLY A 18 16.36 -6.51 -11.56
CA GLY A 18 16.62 -5.08 -11.73
C GLY A 18 15.34 -4.32 -12.06
N ILE A 19 15.40 -3.00 -11.97
CA ILE A 19 14.26 -2.14 -12.30
C ILE A 19 13.89 -2.35 -13.77
N THR A 20 12.67 -2.84 -13.98
CA THR A 20 12.13 -3.14 -15.31
C THR A 20 10.88 -2.32 -15.55
N GLU A 21 10.87 -1.55 -16.64
CA GLU A 21 9.66 -0.85 -17.07
C GLU A 21 8.71 -1.82 -17.77
N ALA A 22 7.41 -1.74 -17.46
CA ALA A 22 6.41 -2.55 -18.11
C ALA A 22 5.06 -1.82 -18.28
N GLN A 23 4.35 -2.17 -19.35
CA GLN A 23 2.98 -1.74 -19.59
C GLN A 23 2.05 -2.93 -19.37
N TRP A 24 1.28 -2.90 -18.28
CA TRP A 24 0.30 -3.94 -18.01
C TRP A 24 -1.12 -3.45 -18.17
N ASN A 25 -2.01 -4.37 -18.48
CA ASN A 25 -3.43 -4.10 -18.43
C ASN A 25 -3.92 -4.08 -16.98
N MET A 26 -3.96 -2.89 -16.39
CA MET A 26 -4.37 -2.66 -15.01
C MET A 26 -5.83 -3.09 -14.71
N LYS A 27 -6.67 -3.19 -15.75
CA LYS A 27 -8.04 -3.74 -15.62
C LYS A 27 -8.07 -5.23 -15.31
N ALA A 28 -6.94 -5.93 -15.37
CA ALA A 28 -6.87 -7.34 -14.98
C ALA A 28 -7.11 -7.52 -13.47
N PHE A 29 -6.68 -6.56 -12.63
CA PHE A 29 -6.80 -6.64 -11.17
C PHE A 29 -8.25 -6.64 -10.68
N SER A 30 -9.17 -5.98 -11.39
CA SER A 30 -10.60 -5.97 -11.04
C SER A 30 -11.26 -7.35 -11.11
N LYS A 31 -10.66 -8.29 -11.84
CA LYS A 31 -11.14 -9.68 -11.94
C LYS A 31 -10.58 -10.60 -10.85
N MET A 32 -9.61 -10.12 -10.07
CA MET A 32 -8.89 -10.90 -9.05
C MET A 32 -9.46 -10.63 -7.66
N TYR A 33 -10.78 -10.71 -7.51
CA TYR A 33 -11.47 -10.34 -6.27
C TYR A 33 -11.14 -11.21 -5.04
N LYS A 34 -10.46 -12.35 -5.23
CA LYS A 34 -9.93 -13.20 -4.13
C LYS A 34 -8.48 -12.91 -3.76
N LEU A 35 -7.82 -11.95 -4.40
CA LEU A 35 -6.42 -11.61 -4.13
C LEU A 35 -6.24 -11.16 -2.68
N ARG A 36 -5.28 -11.78 -1.99
CA ARG A 36 -4.93 -11.55 -0.58
C ARG A 36 -3.49 -11.07 -0.43
N LEU A 37 -2.62 -11.46 -1.34
CA LEU A 37 -1.21 -11.08 -1.34
C LEU A 37 -0.82 -10.57 -2.73
N LEU A 38 -0.29 -9.36 -2.78
CA LEU A 38 0.28 -8.78 -3.99
C LEU A 38 1.68 -8.26 -3.67
N LYS A 39 2.68 -8.79 -4.37
CA LYS A 39 4.07 -8.32 -4.34
C LYS A 39 4.53 -8.02 -5.75
N ILE A 40 4.90 -6.77 -6.02
CA ILE A 40 5.44 -6.31 -7.29
C ILE A 40 6.72 -5.53 -6.99
N ASN A 41 7.84 -6.21 -7.16
CA ASN A 41 9.16 -5.71 -6.79
C ASN A 41 9.98 -5.42 -8.05
N ASN A 42 10.60 -4.24 -8.07
CA ASN A 42 11.47 -3.77 -9.15
C ASN A 42 10.80 -3.72 -10.54
N VAL A 43 9.49 -3.47 -10.57
CA VAL A 43 8.75 -3.21 -11.81
C VAL A 43 8.15 -1.81 -11.76
N GLN A 44 8.57 -0.97 -12.71
CA GLN A 44 8.02 0.37 -12.87
C GLN A 44 6.88 0.33 -13.88
N LEU A 45 5.67 0.58 -13.39
CA LEU A 45 4.45 0.61 -14.20
C LEU A 45 4.06 2.07 -14.44
N PHE A 46 3.49 2.36 -15.60
CA PHE A 46 3.09 3.73 -15.94
C PHE A 46 1.74 4.11 -15.32
N ASP A 47 0.84 3.14 -15.19
CA ASP A 47 -0.52 3.32 -14.65
C ASP A 47 -0.71 2.47 -13.39
N GLY A 48 -1.58 2.92 -12.48
CA GLY A 48 -1.99 2.13 -11.33
C GLY A 48 -3.21 1.24 -11.63
N PRO A 49 -3.55 0.30 -10.72
CA PRO A 49 -4.79 -0.47 -10.81
C PRO A 49 -6.02 0.46 -10.78
N GLU A 50 -7.03 0.13 -11.58
CA GLU A 50 -8.36 0.75 -11.45
C GLU A 50 -9.09 0.23 -10.20
N ASP A 51 -8.84 -1.03 -9.85
CA ASP A 51 -9.43 -1.70 -8.69
C ASP A 51 -8.46 -2.74 -8.12
N LEU A 52 -8.58 -3.00 -6.82
CA LEU A 52 -7.82 -4.00 -6.09
C LEU A 52 -8.77 -4.79 -5.18
N SER A 53 -8.43 -6.05 -4.90
CA SER A 53 -9.29 -6.87 -4.06
C SER A 53 -9.40 -6.30 -2.64
N ASN A 54 -10.64 -6.15 -2.19
CA ASN A 54 -10.97 -5.84 -0.79
C ASN A 54 -10.61 -6.98 0.20
N LYS A 55 -10.09 -8.12 -0.29
CA LYS A 55 -9.55 -9.21 0.53
C LYS A 55 -8.04 -9.13 0.72
N LEU A 56 -7.38 -8.10 0.18
CA LEU A 56 -5.94 -7.89 0.35
C LEU A 56 -5.60 -7.81 1.84
N ARG A 57 -4.55 -8.55 2.19
CA ARG A 57 -3.94 -8.61 3.52
C ARG A 57 -2.49 -8.14 3.50
N PHE A 58 -1.81 -8.34 2.38
CA PHE A 58 -0.43 -7.94 2.19
C PHE A 58 -0.29 -7.28 0.83
N LEU A 59 0.22 -6.06 0.81
CA LEU A 59 0.52 -5.32 -0.40
C LEU A 59 1.95 -4.80 -0.34
N GLU A 60 2.80 -5.27 -1.25
CA GLU A 60 4.13 -4.73 -1.50
C GLU A 60 4.22 -4.33 -2.97
N TRP A 61 4.47 -3.05 -3.24
CA TRP A 61 4.51 -2.52 -4.60
C TRP A 61 5.56 -1.43 -4.71
N HIS A 62 6.74 -1.81 -5.18
CA HIS A 62 7.82 -0.87 -5.45
C HIS A 62 7.42 0.07 -6.58
N PHE A 63 7.79 1.34 -6.48
CA PHE A 63 7.53 2.32 -7.54
C PHE A 63 6.04 2.46 -7.90
N TYR A 64 5.15 2.30 -6.92
CA TYR A 64 3.71 2.40 -7.16
C TYR A 64 3.36 3.75 -7.83
N PRO A 65 2.73 3.74 -9.02
CA PRO A 65 2.69 4.93 -9.87
C PRO A 65 1.60 5.93 -9.52
N SER A 66 0.58 5.51 -8.77
CA SER A 66 -0.53 6.39 -8.41
C SER A 66 -0.24 7.24 -7.17
N LYS A 67 -0.85 8.42 -7.12
CA LYS A 67 -0.71 9.40 -6.02
C LYS A 67 -1.39 8.97 -4.72
N SER A 68 -2.31 8.02 -4.79
CA SER A 68 -3.03 7.44 -3.65
C SER A 68 -3.55 6.05 -3.99
N LEU A 69 -3.87 5.22 -2.99
CA LEU A 69 -4.65 4.00 -3.19
C LEU A 69 -6.08 4.33 -3.65
N GLN A 70 -6.74 3.36 -4.29
CA GLN A 70 -8.09 3.53 -4.82
C GLN A 70 -9.07 3.87 -3.69
N ALA A 71 -9.92 4.88 -3.91
CA ALA A 71 -10.89 5.32 -2.91
C ALA A 71 -11.83 4.18 -2.45
N CYS A 72 -12.20 3.29 -3.37
CA CYS A 72 -13.10 2.16 -3.11
C CYS A 72 -12.43 0.98 -2.37
N LEU A 73 -11.10 0.93 -2.29
CA LEU A 73 -10.38 -0.15 -1.63
C LEU A 73 -10.71 -0.18 -0.13
N GLN A 74 -11.25 -1.29 0.33
CA GLN A 74 -11.46 -1.57 1.75
C GLN A 74 -10.13 -2.02 2.37
N VAL A 75 -9.73 -1.36 3.46
CA VAL A 75 -8.44 -1.59 4.13
C VAL A 75 -8.61 -2.32 5.46
N ASP A 76 -9.82 -2.74 5.80
CA ASP A 76 -10.14 -3.41 7.08
C ASP A 76 -9.37 -4.71 7.28
N LEU A 77 -9.05 -5.41 6.18
CA LEU A 77 -8.31 -6.68 6.18
C LEU A 77 -6.82 -6.53 5.87
N LEU A 78 -6.37 -5.34 5.47
CA LEU A 78 -4.99 -5.08 5.12
C LEU A 78 -4.14 -5.11 6.41
N VAL A 79 -3.10 -5.94 6.43
CA VAL A 79 -2.23 -6.14 7.59
C VAL A 79 -0.90 -5.42 7.38
N GLU A 80 -0.35 -5.49 6.17
CA GLU A 80 0.91 -4.84 5.83
C GLU A 80 0.84 -4.14 4.48
N LEU A 81 1.40 -2.94 4.45
CA LEU A 81 1.48 -2.10 3.27
C LEU A 81 2.91 -1.60 3.09
N HIS A 82 3.55 -2.00 2.00
CA HIS A 82 4.90 -1.64 1.64
C HIS A 82 4.88 -1.02 0.23
N MET A 83 5.10 0.28 0.10
CA MET A 83 5.14 0.96 -1.19
C MET A 83 6.36 1.87 -1.28
N PRO A 84 7.58 1.29 -1.24
CA PRO A 84 8.79 2.08 -1.30
C PRO A 84 8.99 2.71 -2.68
N ASN A 85 9.64 3.87 -2.71
CA ASN A 85 9.93 4.64 -3.92
C ASN A 85 8.66 5.00 -4.72
N SER A 86 7.51 5.10 -4.07
CA SER A 86 6.24 5.34 -4.75
C SER A 86 6.00 6.81 -5.06
N SER A 87 5.09 7.06 -6.02
CA SER A 87 4.57 8.39 -6.33
C SER A 87 3.44 8.83 -5.38
N ILE A 88 3.24 8.13 -4.26
CA ILE A 88 2.17 8.42 -3.30
C ILE A 88 2.37 9.81 -2.71
N GLU A 89 1.36 10.66 -2.85
CA GLU A 89 1.24 11.96 -2.20
C GLU A 89 0.51 11.85 -0.86
N GLN A 90 -0.47 10.94 -0.79
CA GLN A 90 -1.20 10.56 0.42
C GLN A 90 -1.76 9.14 0.26
N LEU A 91 -1.81 8.35 1.34
CA LEU A 91 -2.18 6.93 1.24
C LEU A 91 -3.58 6.69 0.67
N TRP A 92 -4.58 7.41 1.16
CA TRP A 92 -5.96 7.31 0.70
C TRP A 92 -6.69 8.62 0.92
N ASN A 93 -7.73 8.84 0.11
CA ASN A 93 -8.63 9.97 0.24
C ASN A 93 -9.64 9.72 1.37
N GLY A 94 -9.89 10.75 2.18
CA GLY A 94 -10.88 10.70 3.25
C GLY A 94 -10.46 9.82 4.44
N HIS A 95 -11.42 9.54 5.30
CA HIS A 95 -11.21 8.76 6.51
C HIS A 95 -11.41 7.27 6.24
N LYS A 96 -10.38 6.45 6.49
CA LYS A 96 -10.46 4.97 6.47
C LYS A 96 -10.06 4.42 7.82
N ARG A 97 -10.82 3.46 8.33
CA ARG A 97 -10.47 2.71 9.55
C ARG A 97 -9.76 1.42 9.14
N ALA A 98 -8.50 1.29 9.51
CA ALA A 98 -7.65 0.16 9.12
C ALA A 98 -7.28 -0.67 10.36
N PHE A 99 -8.26 -1.39 10.91
CA PHE A 99 -8.10 -2.11 12.17
C PHE A 99 -7.06 -3.23 12.10
N SER A 100 -6.86 -3.88 10.95
CA SER A 100 -5.89 -4.97 10.84
C SER A 100 -4.47 -4.50 10.53
N LEU A 101 -4.29 -3.23 10.17
CA LEU A 101 -3.04 -2.72 9.61
C LEU A 101 -2.01 -2.50 10.70
N LYS A 102 -0.86 -3.16 10.55
CA LYS A 102 0.25 -3.19 11.51
C LYS A 102 1.49 -2.49 11.00
N ILE A 103 1.74 -2.55 9.69
CA ILE A 103 2.96 -2.01 9.09
C ILE A 103 2.61 -1.13 7.89
N ILE A 104 3.21 0.06 7.86
CA ILE A 104 3.23 0.96 6.71
C ILE A 104 4.68 1.29 6.40
N ASP A 105 5.15 0.89 5.23
CA ASP A 105 6.42 1.38 4.67
C ASP A 105 6.16 2.19 3.40
N LEU A 106 6.50 3.47 3.44
CA LEU A 106 6.52 4.40 2.31
C LEU A 106 7.92 4.95 2.09
N SER A 107 8.96 4.22 2.53
CA SER A 107 10.36 4.64 2.41
C SER A 107 10.69 5.14 0.99
N ASN A 108 11.49 6.20 0.91
CA ASN A 108 11.91 6.82 -0.35
C ASN A 108 10.77 7.38 -1.24
N SER A 109 9.53 7.48 -0.73
CA SER A 109 8.43 8.11 -1.48
C SER A 109 8.49 9.64 -1.34
N LEU A 110 9.24 10.28 -2.23
CA LEU A 110 9.57 11.71 -2.15
C LEU A 110 8.37 12.64 -2.40
N SER A 111 7.29 12.11 -2.98
CA SER A 111 6.07 12.87 -3.27
C SER A 111 5.12 12.97 -2.06
N LEU A 112 5.40 12.29 -0.94
CA LEU A 112 4.50 12.23 0.20
C LEU A 112 4.32 13.61 0.85
N VAL A 113 3.12 14.16 0.77
CA VAL A 113 2.76 15.47 1.35
C VAL A 113 1.83 15.35 2.56
N ARG A 114 1.16 14.22 2.74
CA ARG A 114 0.23 13.98 3.86
C ARG A 114 0.29 12.54 4.37
N THR A 115 0.33 12.39 5.68
CA THR A 115 0.20 11.08 6.35
C THR A 115 -1.28 10.74 6.57
N PRO A 116 -1.63 9.45 6.72
CA PRO A 116 -2.97 9.08 7.20
C PRO A 116 -3.17 9.56 8.65
N ASP A 117 -4.44 9.65 9.06
CA ASP A 117 -4.80 9.80 10.47
C ASP A 117 -4.53 8.49 11.21
N PHE A 118 -3.45 8.43 11.99
CA PHE A 118 -3.08 7.21 12.70
C PHE A 118 -4.07 6.82 13.80
N THR A 119 -4.94 7.73 14.26
CA THR A 119 -5.99 7.37 15.23
C THR A 119 -7.02 6.41 14.63
N SER A 120 -7.11 6.35 13.30
CA SER A 120 -7.95 5.39 12.58
C SER A 120 -7.26 4.05 12.27
N ILE A 121 -6.02 3.87 12.75
CA ILE A 121 -5.18 2.68 12.55
C ILE A 121 -4.70 2.17 13.92
N PRO A 122 -5.59 1.68 14.79
CA PRO A 122 -5.30 1.47 16.21
C PRO A 122 -4.28 0.36 16.49
N ASN A 123 -4.06 -0.56 15.53
CA ASN A 123 -3.14 -1.68 15.67
C ASN A 123 -1.81 -1.47 14.93
N LEU A 124 -1.48 -0.21 14.58
CA LEU A 124 -0.26 0.13 13.86
C LEU A 124 0.96 -0.05 14.77
N GLU A 125 1.88 -0.94 14.36
CA GLU A 125 3.09 -1.30 15.09
C GLU A 125 4.32 -0.53 14.57
N SER A 126 4.38 -0.28 13.25
CA SER A 126 5.53 0.36 12.63
C SER A 126 5.15 1.22 11.43
N VAL A 127 5.80 2.38 11.31
CA VAL A 127 5.70 3.26 10.15
C VAL A 127 7.08 3.72 9.69
N SER A 128 7.32 3.67 8.37
CA SER A 128 8.56 4.11 7.74
C SER A 128 8.25 5.10 6.61
N PHE A 129 8.85 6.29 6.67
CA PHE A 129 8.72 7.36 5.66
C PHE A 129 10.06 7.84 5.10
N LEU A 130 11.17 7.59 5.81
CA LEU A 130 12.46 8.20 5.54
C LEU A 130 13.43 7.24 4.86
N LYS A 131 14.49 7.80 4.25
CA LYS A 131 15.61 7.04 3.69
C LYS A 131 16.25 6.10 4.71
N VAL A 132 16.23 6.43 6.01
CA VAL A 132 16.57 5.55 7.15
C VAL A 132 16.01 6.17 8.45
N VAL A 133 14.72 6.04 8.77
CA VAL A 133 14.22 6.19 10.18
C VAL A 133 12.97 5.34 10.35
N GLN A 134 13.03 4.39 11.27
CA GLN A 134 11.88 3.61 11.73
C GLN A 134 11.19 4.37 12.87
N VAL A 135 9.93 4.77 12.69
CA VAL A 135 9.12 5.28 13.80
C VAL A 135 8.46 4.08 14.46
N CYS A 136 9.11 3.55 15.51
CA CYS A 136 8.51 2.52 16.36
C CYS A 136 7.46 3.17 17.26
N MET A 137 6.17 2.93 16.99
CA MET A 137 5.10 3.36 17.88
C MET A 137 4.98 2.35 19.01
N ARG A 138 5.62 2.62 20.16
CA ARG A 138 5.39 1.84 21.38
C ARG A 138 4.11 2.35 22.05
N SER A 139 3.18 1.43 22.26
CA SER A 139 1.90 1.65 22.91
C SER A 139 2.08 2.21 24.32
N THR A 140 1.86 3.52 24.46
CA THR A 140 1.38 4.16 25.69
C THR A 140 0.54 5.36 25.27
N HIS A 141 -0.75 5.32 25.63
CA HIS A 141 -1.72 6.40 25.66
C HIS A 141 -1.47 7.62 24.74
N HIS A 142 -2.20 7.63 23.63
CA HIS A 142 -2.62 8.81 22.84
C HIS A 142 -1.67 10.03 22.79
N LEU A 143 -1.13 10.26 21.59
CA LEU A 143 -0.77 11.57 21.01
C LEU A 143 0.40 12.31 21.65
N ASP A 144 1.64 11.96 21.32
CA ASP A 144 2.75 12.94 21.47
C ASP A 144 3.86 12.87 20.41
N ILE A 145 3.72 12.12 19.32
CA ILE A 145 4.78 12.04 18.28
C ILE A 145 4.24 12.37 16.88
N ILE A 146 3.53 13.49 16.74
CA ILE A 146 3.26 14.13 15.43
C ILE A 146 3.62 15.63 15.50
N ARG A 147 4.78 15.96 16.08
CA ARG A 147 5.29 17.34 16.09
C ARG A 147 6.60 17.56 15.32
N SER A 148 7.14 16.56 14.64
CA SER A 148 8.42 16.72 13.92
C SER A 148 8.33 16.77 12.38
N PHE A 149 7.13 16.95 11.79
CA PHE A 149 6.98 17.15 10.34
C PHE A 149 6.31 18.49 9.96
N ASN A 150 6.33 19.48 10.85
CA ASN A 150 6.01 20.86 10.52
C ASN A 150 7.18 21.77 10.95
N MET A 151 8.21 21.84 10.11
CA MET A 151 9.09 22.99 10.03
C MET A 151 9.58 23.14 8.59
#